data_AF-A0AAU1QCR0-F1
#
_entry.id   AF-A0AAU1QCR0-F1
#
_cell.length_a   1.000
_cell.length_b   1.000
_cell.length_c   1.000
_cell.angle_alpha   90.00
_cell.angle_beta   90.00
_cell.angle_gamma   90.00
#
_symmetry.space_group_name_H-M   'P 1'
#
loop_
_entity.id
_entity.type
_entity.pdbx_description
1 polymer ?
#
loop_
_entity_poly.entity_id
_entity_poly.type
_entity_poly.pdbx_seq_one_letter_code
_entity_poly.pdbx_strand_id
1 'polypeptide(L)'
;MTLLHTTRVRRRRLGVAAAAAGLLATLLTAGPAAATPDPGDTPARGKVLSGQAAETKAAIKAGEIPPVDAVVHSDNVEHLINIPKDALKGTNSDLAFQGKYAYAGNYDGFRIFDISNPRAPETVAQVLCPGSQNDVSVSGDLLFLSTDSSRSDNSCNSTTQPATEKSSWEGMKIFDISDKRNPKYVAAVETFCGSHTHTLVPERRNVYIYVSSYSPNATFPDCQPPHDGISVIKVPRKAPEKAAVVNFPVLFPGEGPDGGGNPGSPTNPGVSKTTGCHDITVLPSKDLAAGACMGDGILFDIKDPAHPKVIDQVQDNVNFAFWHSATFNQKANKVVFTDELGGGGAATCNATVGPNRGADGIYDIVGRGDHRKLVFRSYYKIPRHQADTENCVAHNGSLIPVKGRDLMVQAWYQGGVSVWDFTDSAKPKEIAYFERGPLSADTLVGGGAWSAYYYNGYIYANDIAKGFDVLKLDDRRTNPAKRVRLHELNVQTQPDYFDRD
;
A
#
# COMPACT_ATOMS: atom_id res chain seq x y z
N MET A 1 -52.14 14.71 76.99
CA MET A 1 -52.78 15.67 76.06
C MET A 1 -52.41 15.27 74.64
N THR A 2 -53.36 15.30 73.70
CA THR A 2 -53.22 15.36 72.21
C THR A 2 -52.11 14.51 71.54
N LEU A 3 -52.44 13.40 70.82
CA LEU A 3 -52.94 13.34 69.42
C LEU A 3 -51.85 13.77 68.40
N LEU A 4 -51.43 13.02 67.36
CA LEU A 4 -52.07 12.02 66.45
C LEU A 4 -51.11 10.82 66.17
N HIS A 5 -51.50 9.55 65.94
CA HIS A 5 -52.20 8.93 64.78
C HIS A 5 -51.51 9.17 63.41
N THR A 6 -51.38 8.27 62.41
CA THR A 6 -51.61 6.81 62.16
C THR A 6 -50.92 6.47 60.80
N THR A 7 -50.70 5.24 60.26
CA THR A 7 -51.11 3.84 60.55
C THR A 7 -50.04 2.84 60.00
N ARG A 8 -50.23 1.51 60.17
CA ARG A 8 -49.59 0.45 59.35
C ARG A 8 -50.49 0.04 58.17
N VAL A 9 -49.92 -0.43 57.06
CA VAL A 9 -50.57 -1.44 56.18
C VAL A 9 -49.55 -2.50 55.75
N ARG A 10 -49.97 -3.78 55.74
CA ARG A 10 -49.18 -4.95 55.31
C ARG A 10 -50.10 -5.95 54.61
N ARG A 11 -49.90 -6.21 53.31
CA ARG A 11 -50.48 -7.27 52.42
C ARG A 11 -50.31 -6.79 50.97
N ARG A 12 -50.26 -7.65 49.93
CA ARG A 12 -49.94 -9.08 49.78
C ARG A 12 -49.58 -9.29 48.29
N ARG A 13 -48.86 -10.37 47.97
CA ARG A 13 -48.47 -10.80 46.61
C ARG A 13 -49.57 -10.64 45.54
N LEU A 14 -49.18 -10.15 44.37
CA LEU A 14 -49.65 -10.58 43.06
C LEU A 14 -48.42 -10.62 42.14
N GLY A 15 -48.24 -11.69 41.39
CA GLY A 15 -47.15 -11.83 40.42
C GLY A 15 -47.71 -11.82 39.00
N VAL A 16 -47.05 -11.08 38.10
CA VAL A 16 -47.16 -11.22 36.65
C VAL A 16 -45.74 -11.12 36.09
N ALA A 17 -45.42 -11.93 35.09
CA ALA A 17 -44.09 -12.05 34.52
C ALA A 17 -43.89 -11.13 33.30
N ALA A 18 -42.62 -11.00 32.90
CA ALA A 18 -42.15 -10.66 31.55
C ALA A 18 -42.55 -9.30 30.93
N ALA A 19 -41.62 -8.33 30.99
CA ALA A 19 -41.17 -7.55 29.83
C ALA A 19 -39.96 -6.68 30.23
N ALA A 20 -38.73 -7.21 30.07
CA ALA A 20 -37.49 -6.46 30.24
C ALA A 20 -36.50 -6.84 29.13
N ALA A 21 -36.79 -6.37 27.92
CA ALA A 21 -35.87 -6.40 26.79
C ALA A 21 -35.73 -4.96 26.29
N GLY A 22 -34.56 -4.36 26.50
CA GLY A 22 -34.30 -2.98 26.10
C GLY A 22 -33.05 -2.40 26.75
N LEU A 23 -32.04 -2.13 25.92
CA LEU A 23 -30.84 -1.31 26.18
C LEU A 23 -29.92 -1.74 27.34
N LEU A 24 -28.91 -2.56 27.02
CA LEU A 24 -27.54 -2.44 27.54
C LEU A 24 -26.56 -3.39 26.82
N ALA A 25 -26.10 -3.00 25.63
CA ALA A 25 -24.97 -3.66 24.92
C ALA A 25 -24.41 -2.82 23.76
N THR A 26 -24.08 -1.53 23.98
CA THR A 26 -23.20 -0.77 23.06
C THR A 26 -21.83 -0.58 23.70
N LEU A 27 -21.19 -1.70 24.02
CA LEU A 27 -19.75 -1.75 24.27
C LEU A 27 -19.09 -2.04 22.93
N LEU A 28 -18.53 -1.00 22.31
CA LEU A 28 -17.71 -1.09 21.11
C LEU A 28 -16.42 -1.86 21.43
N THR A 29 -16.51 -3.20 21.43
CA THR A 29 -15.35 -4.09 21.36
C THR A 29 -14.86 -4.17 19.93
N ALA A 30 -14.44 -3.02 19.38
CA ALA A 30 -13.47 -3.01 18.30
C ALA A 30 -12.12 -3.41 18.93
N GLY A 31 -11.93 -4.71 19.10
CA GLY A 31 -10.60 -5.25 19.38
C GLY A 31 -9.66 -4.91 18.22
N PRO A 32 -8.34 -4.89 18.45
CA PRO A 32 -7.39 -4.80 17.34
C PRO A 32 -7.70 -5.94 16.36
N ALA A 33 -7.74 -5.63 15.06
CA ALA A 33 -7.78 -6.64 14.03
C ALA A 33 -6.43 -7.39 14.08
N ALA A 34 -6.39 -8.48 14.85
CA ALA A 34 -5.26 -9.38 14.90
C ALA A 34 -5.17 -10.14 13.57
N ALA A 35 -3.94 -10.29 13.07
CA ALA A 35 -3.59 -10.70 11.72
C ALA A 35 -3.92 -9.65 10.63
N THR A 36 -2.93 -8.80 10.34
CA THR A 36 -2.46 -8.72 8.95
C THR A 36 -2.25 -10.15 8.47
N PRO A 37 -2.88 -10.60 7.36
CA PRO A 37 -2.72 -11.96 6.89
C PRO A 37 -1.25 -12.28 6.63
N ASP A 38 -0.88 -13.56 6.77
CA ASP A 38 0.36 -14.07 6.20
C ASP A 38 0.34 -13.74 4.68
N PRO A 39 1.42 -13.25 4.06
CA PRO A 39 1.43 -12.96 2.63
C PRO A 39 0.97 -14.12 1.73
N GLY A 40 0.96 -15.37 2.23
CA GLY A 40 0.35 -16.52 1.55
C GLY A 40 -1.19 -16.57 1.50
N ASP A 41 -1.94 -15.71 2.21
CA ASP A 41 -3.40 -15.81 2.31
C ASP A 41 -4.17 -15.29 1.08
N THR A 42 -5.18 -16.06 0.65
CA THR A 42 -6.17 -15.60 -0.34
C THR A 42 -6.94 -14.36 0.12
N PRO A 43 -7.38 -13.47 -0.79
CA PRO A 43 -8.15 -12.28 -0.44
C PRO A 43 -9.29 -12.58 0.53
N ALA A 44 -9.24 -11.96 1.72
CA ALA A 44 -10.15 -12.26 2.80
C ALA A 44 -11.62 -12.03 2.37
N ARG A 45 -12.42 -13.09 2.42
CA ARG A 45 -13.89 -12.98 2.30
C ARG A 45 -14.47 -12.65 3.66
N GLY A 46 -14.65 -11.36 3.93
CA GLY A 46 -15.32 -10.87 5.13
C GLY A 46 -16.81 -11.25 5.11
N LYS A 47 -17.28 -11.91 6.17
CA LYS A 47 -18.72 -11.99 6.43
C LYS A 47 -19.21 -10.62 6.90
N VAL A 48 -19.92 -9.92 6.02
CA VAL A 48 -20.71 -8.75 6.44
C VAL A 48 -21.96 -9.20 7.20
N LEU A 49 -22.50 -8.32 8.04
CA LEU A 49 -23.80 -8.55 8.66
C LEU A 49 -24.90 -8.50 7.58
N SER A 50 -25.99 -9.25 7.78
CA SER A 50 -27.12 -9.25 6.84
C SER A 50 -27.76 -7.88 6.64
N GLY A 51 -27.62 -6.97 7.60
CA GLY A 51 -27.99 -5.55 7.48
C GLY A 51 -27.16 -4.83 6.43
N GLN A 52 -25.83 -4.95 6.46
CA GLN A 52 -24.90 -4.28 5.55
C GLN A 52 -25.08 -4.73 4.09
N ALA A 53 -25.40 -6.02 3.86
CA ALA A 53 -25.77 -6.51 2.54
C ALA A 53 -27.12 -5.93 2.04
N ALA A 54 -28.09 -5.74 2.94
CA ALA A 54 -29.37 -5.08 2.60
C ALA A 54 -29.19 -3.57 2.33
N GLU A 55 -28.35 -2.89 3.12
CA GLU A 55 -27.96 -1.49 2.94
C GLU A 55 -27.23 -1.28 1.61
N THR A 56 -26.24 -2.12 1.29
CA THR A 56 -25.56 -2.11 -0.03
C THR A 56 -26.58 -2.20 -1.18
N LYS A 57 -27.51 -3.16 -1.11
CA LYS A 57 -28.55 -3.33 -2.15
C LYS A 57 -29.52 -2.16 -2.21
N ALA A 58 -29.80 -1.49 -1.09
CA ALA A 58 -30.61 -0.28 -1.04
C ALA A 58 -29.87 0.91 -1.69
N ALA A 59 -28.59 1.11 -1.37
CA ALA A 59 -27.74 2.17 -1.93
C ALA A 59 -27.56 2.03 -3.45
N ILE A 60 -27.29 0.80 -3.95
CA ILE A 60 -27.28 0.49 -5.39
C ILE A 60 -28.63 0.86 -6.04
N LYS A 61 -29.75 0.49 -5.41
CA LYS A 61 -31.10 0.78 -5.94
C LYS A 61 -31.43 2.27 -5.91
N ALA A 62 -30.88 3.03 -4.96
CA ALA A 62 -31.01 4.47 -4.85
C ALA A 62 -30.09 5.24 -5.82
N GLY A 63 -29.06 4.58 -6.38
CA GLY A 63 -28.02 5.22 -7.19
C GLY A 63 -27.00 6.00 -6.36
N GLU A 64 -26.88 5.69 -5.06
CA GLU A 64 -25.91 6.31 -4.15
C GLU A 64 -24.49 5.75 -4.35
N ILE A 65 -24.40 4.50 -4.79
CA ILE A 65 -23.17 3.80 -5.20
C ILE A 65 -23.42 3.08 -6.53
N PRO A 66 -22.36 2.73 -7.31
CA PRO A 66 -22.53 2.04 -8.58
C PRO A 66 -23.07 0.62 -8.39
N PRO A 67 -23.80 0.05 -9.37
CA PRO A 67 -24.13 -1.37 -9.36
C PRO A 67 -22.89 -2.28 -9.35
N VAL A 68 -23.07 -3.55 -8.94
CA VAL A 68 -22.01 -4.58 -8.97
C VAL A 68 -21.30 -4.60 -10.32
N ASP A 69 -19.96 -4.55 -10.29
CA ASP A 69 -19.06 -4.48 -11.46
C ASP A 69 -19.25 -3.28 -12.42
N ALA A 70 -20.16 -2.34 -12.14
CA ALA A 70 -20.42 -1.21 -13.02
C ALA A 70 -19.25 -0.22 -12.99
N VAL A 71 -18.63 0.00 -14.15
CA VAL A 71 -17.61 1.04 -14.34
C VAL A 71 -18.27 2.42 -14.30
N VAL A 72 -17.78 3.29 -13.42
CA VAL A 72 -18.11 4.73 -13.43
C VAL A 72 -16.83 5.55 -13.31
N HIS A 73 -16.82 6.75 -13.88
CA HIS A 73 -15.68 7.65 -13.88
C HIS A 73 -16.12 9.08 -14.18
N SER A 74 -15.24 10.05 -13.94
CA SER A 74 -15.47 11.44 -14.34
C SER A 74 -15.31 11.64 -15.86
N ASP A 75 -15.95 12.69 -16.41
CA ASP A 75 -15.98 13.01 -17.86
C ASP A 75 -14.61 13.14 -18.54
N ASN A 76 -13.57 13.45 -17.76
CA ASN A 76 -12.18 13.63 -18.22
C ASN A 76 -11.36 12.33 -18.21
N VAL A 77 -11.96 11.19 -17.86
CA VAL A 77 -11.34 9.86 -17.90
C VAL A 77 -12.02 8.99 -18.96
N GLU A 78 -11.23 8.18 -19.66
CA GLU A 78 -11.68 7.16 -20.61
C GLU A 78 -11.03 5.82 -20.21
N HIS A 79 -11.83 4.85 -19.77
CA HIS A 79 -11.35 3.48 -19.59
C HIS A 79 -11.13 2.84 -20.96
N LEU A 80 -9.88 2.55 -21.32
CA LEU A 80 -9.52 2.08 -22.66
C LEU A 80 -9.75 0.58 -22.81
N ILE A 81 -9.23 -0.19 -21.85
CA ILE A 81 -9.23 -1.65 -21.86
C ILE A 81 -8.91 -2.19 -20.46
N ASN A 82 -9.54 -3.32 -20.14
CA ASN A 82 -9.16 -4.22 -19.05
C ASN A 82 -8.59 -5.51 -19.67
N ILE A 83 -7.46 -5.99 -19.14
CA ILE A 83 -6.91 -7.30 -19.50
C ILE A 83 -7.01 -8.22 -18.28
N PRO A 84 -7.92 -9.21 -18.29
CA PRO A 84 -8.08 -10.14 -17.17
C PRO A 84 -6.82 -10.90 -16.79
N LYS A 85 -6.80 -11.41 -15.55
CA LYS A 85 -5.77 -12.33 -15.04
C LYS A 85 -5.77 -13.63 -15.86
N ASP A 86 -4.58 -14.04 -16.31
CA ASP A 86 -4.40 -15.21 -17.17
C ASP A 86 -3.73 -16.37 -16.42
N ALA A 87 -2.46 -16.71 -16.65
CA ALA A 87 -1.84 -17.89 -16.04
C ALA A 87 -1.65 -17.73 -14.53
N LEU A 88 -1.32 -16.51 -14.08
CA LEU A 88 -1.20 -16.14 -12.67
C LEU A 88 -2.59 -15.79 -12.13
N LYS A 89 -3.01 -16.46 -11.04
CA LYS A 89 -4.37 -16.37 -10.47
C LYS A 89 -4.43 -15.68 -9.12
N GLY A 90 -3.31 -15.60 -8.40
CA GLY A 90 -3.13 -14.92 -7.13
C GLY A 90 -3.44 -13.42 -7.18
N THR A 91 -3.26 -12.74 -6.04
CA THR A 91 -3.41 -11.29 -5.90
C THR A 91 -2.43 -10.57 -6.83
N ASN A 92 -2.91 -9.61 -7.61
CA ASN A 92 -2.05 -8.69 -8.35
C ASN A 92 -1.43 -7.69 -7.37
N SER A 93 -0.14 -7.43 -7.52
CA SER A 93 0.65 -6.54 -6.66
C SER A 93 1.26 -5.40 -7.50
N ASP A 94 2.41 -4.83 -7.17
CA ASP A 94 2.82 -3.54 -7.75
C ASP A 94 3.27 -3.56 -9.23
N LEU A 95 3.50 -2.36 -9.80
CA LEU A 95 3.80 -2.10 -11.21
C LEU A 95 5.14 -1.36 -11.39
N ALA A 96 5.94 -1.83 -12.36
CA ALA A 96 7.11 -1.12 -12.88
C ALA A 96 7.03 -0.93 -14.41
N PHE A 97 7.78 0.01 -14.96
CA PHE A 97 7.74 0.34 -16.40
C PHE A 97 9.11 0.53 -17.02
N GLN A 98 9.29 0.06 -18.26
CA GLN A 98 10.47 0.34 -19.07
C GLN A 98 10.16 0.47 -20.57
N GLY A 99 10.37 1.67 -21.11
CA GLY A 99 10.17 2.07 -22.50
C GLY A 99 8.72 1.90 -22.96
N LYS A 100 8.44 0.72 -23.53
CA LYS A 100 7.12 0.30 -24.00
C LYS A 100 6.58 -0.93 -23.26
N TYR A 101 7.17 -1.29 -22.13
CA TYR A 101 6.75 -2.44 -21.33
C TYR A 101 6.25 -2.00 -19.94
N ALA A 102 5.22 -2.67 -19.47
CA ALA A 102 4.81 -2.68 -18.07
C ALA A 102 5.09 -4.07 -17.48
N TYR A 103 5.62 -4.10 -16.26
CA TYR A 103 5.89 -5.28 -15.48
C TYR A 103 4.91 -5.26 -14.31
N ALA A 104 4.10 -6.30 -14.17
CA ALA A 104 3.04 -6.38 -13.18
C ALA A 104 3.30 -7.55 -12.23
N GLY A 105 3.47 -7.23 -10.95
CA GLY A 105 3.60 -8.19 -9.87
C GLY A 105 2.30 -8.97 -9.65
N ASN A 106 2.46 -10.19 -9.15
CA ASN A 106 1.37 -11.04 -8.69
C ASN A 106 1.91 -12.02 -7.65
N TYR A 107 1.13 -12.41 -6.64
CA TYR A 107 1.58 -13.32 -5.57
C TYR A 107 2.10 -14.69 -6.11
N ASP A 108 1.69 -15.08 -7.32
CA ASP A 108 2.18 -16.25 -8.06
C ASP A 108 3.45 -15.98 -8.92
N GLY A 109 3.82 -14.73 -9.22
CA GLY A 109 5.02 -14.36 -9.99
C GLY A 109 4.94 -12.97 -10.62
N PHE A 110 5.16 -12.84 -11.93
CA PHE A 110 4.95 -11.56 -12.63
C PHE A 110 4.57 -11.72 -14.10
N ARG A 111 3.94 -10.68 -14.67
CA ARG A 111 3.50 -10.59 -16.06
C ARG A 111 4.15 -9.38 -16.76
N ILE A 112 4.61 -9.57 -17.99
CA ILE A 112 5.15 -8.49 -18.83
C ILE A 112 4.14 -8.17 -19.93
N PHE A 113 3.78 -6.90 -20.05
CA PHE A 113 2.92 -6.36 -21.10
C PHE A 113 3.71 -5.46 -22.05
N ASP A 114 3.46 -5.56 -23.35
CA ASP A 114 3.81 -4.52 -24.33
C ASP A 114 2.67 -3.50 -24.36
N ILE A 115 2.97 -2.28 -23.89
CA ILE A 115 2.05 -1.15 -23.80
C ILE A 115 2.29 -0.10 -24.92
N SER A 116 2.99 -0.48 -26.01
CA SER A 116 3.19 0.43 -27.16
C SER A 116 1.88 0.87 -27.82
N ASN A 117 0.85 0.03 -27.79
CA ASN A 117 -0.54 0.40 -28.06
C ASN A 117 -1.38 0.31 -26.78
N PRO A 118 -1.60 1.42 -26.06
CA PRO A 118 -2.36 1.41 -24.79
C PRO A 118 -3.85 1.10 -24.94
N ARG A 119 -4.39 1.04 -26.17
CA ARG A 119 -5.76 0.54 -26.43
C ARG A 119 -5.82 -0.98 -26.66
N ALA A 120 -4.68 -1.63 -26.91
CA ALA A 120 -4.57 -3.07 -27.01
C ALA A 120 -3.17 -3.53 -26.55
N PRO A 121 -2.86 -3.46 -25.25
CA PRO A 121 -1.61 -4.02 -24.74
C PRO A 121 -1.57 -5.55 -24.91
N GLU A 122 -0.40 -6.08 -25.22
CA GLU A 122 -0.20 -7.52 -25.45
C GLU A 122 0.62 -8.15 -24.32
N THR A 123 0.29 -9.39 -23.93
CA THR A 123 1.13 -10.13 -22.97
C THR A 123 2.35 -10.70 -23.66
N VAL A 124 3.53 -10.33 -23.18
CA VAL A 124 4.84 -10.72 -23.73
C VAL A 124 5.38 -11.96 -23.03
N ALA A 125 5.22 -12.03 -21.71
CA ALA A 125 5.61 -13.16 -20.88
C ALA A 125 4.76 -13.22 -19.59
N GLN A 126 4.64 -14.41 -19.03
CA GLN A 126 4.16 -14.67 -17.66
C GLN A 126 5.15 -15.63 -17.01
N VAL A 127 5.69 -15.24 -15.86
CA VAL A 127 6.66 -16.02 -15.10
C VAL A 127 5.98 -16.47 -13.82
N LEU A 128 5.75 -17.77 -13.69
CA LEU A 128 5.31 -18.40 -12.45
C LEU A 128 6.53 -18.49 -11.52
N CYS A 129 6.51 -17.74 -10.44
CA CYS A 129 7.50 -17.78 -9.37
C CYS A 129 6.81 -17.42 -8.04
N PRO A 130 6.07 -18.37 -7.43
CA PRO A 130 5.30 -18.10 -6.23
C PRO A 130 6.22 -17.64 -5.10
N GLY A 131 5.80 -16.60 -4.39
CA GLY A 131 6.68 -15.93 -3.45
C GLY A 131 6.06 -14.80 -2.64
N SER A 132 4.90 -14.26 -3.01
CA SER A 132 4.11 -13.23 -2.30
C SER A 132 4.84 -12.38 -1.24
N GLN A 133 4.99 -11.07 -1.38
CA GLN A 133 4.11 -10.17 -2.14
C GLN A 133 4.42 -10.09 -3.65
N ASN A 134 5.63 -10.48 -4.07
CA ASN A 134 6.05 -10.45 -5.47
C ASN A 134 5.91 -9.06 -6.13
N ASP A 135 6.09 -7.99 -5.36
CA ASP A 135 6.31 -6.65 -5.89
C ASP A 135 7.54 -6.61 -6.81
N VAL A 136 7.49 -5.74 -7.83
CA VAL A 136 8.45 -5.69 -8.94
C VAL A 136 9.08 -4.32 -9.12
N SER A 137 10.40 -4.30 -9.33
CA SER A 137 11.12 -3.16 -9.90
C SER A 137 12.02 -3.62 -11.05
N VAL A 138 12.38 -2.71 -11.95
CA VAL A 138 13.34 -2.95 -13.04
C VAL A 138 14.46 -1.92 -13.04
N SER A 139 15.67 -2.32 -13.42
CA SER A 139 16.70 -1.35 -13.80
C SER A 139 17.67 -1.88 -14.87
N GLY A 140 17.56 -1.31 -16.07
CA GLY A 140 18.24 -1.83 -17.25
C GLY A 140 17.75 -3.24 -17.60
N ASP A 141 18.65 -4.19 -17.84
CA ASP A 141 18.26 -5.57 -18.17
C ASP A 141 17.98 -6.45 -16.93
N LEU A 142 17.75 -5.86 -15.75
CA LEU A 142 17.41 -6.59 -14.52
C LEU A 142 15.99 -6.28 -14.04
N LEU A 143 15.27 -7.32 -13.60
CA LEU A 143 14.06 -7.24 -12.80
C LEU A 143 14.33 -7.80 -11.41
N PHE A 144 13.76 -7.14 -10.41
CA PHE A 144 13.84 -7.48 -9.00
C PHE A 144 12.44 -7.87 -8.53
N LEU A 145 12.33 -8.98 -7.81
CA LEU A 145 11.07 -9.56 -7.34
C LEU A 145 11.17 -9.85 -5.84
N SER A 146 10.26 -9.28 -5.06
CA SER A 146 10.12 -9.51 -3.62
C SER A 146 9.58 -10.91 -3.31
N THR A 147 10.00 -11.53 -2.21
CA THR A 147 9.45 -12.79 -1.69
C THR A 147 9.32 -12.66 -0.17
N ASP A 148 8.08 -12.59 0.30
CA ASP A 148 7.68 -12.34 1.70
C ASP A 148 6.93 -13.55 2.30
N SER A 149 7.13 -14.73 1.72
CA SER A 149 6.57 -15.97 2.21
C SER A 149 7.64 -17.04 2.24
N SER A 150 7.82 -17.67 3.40
CA SER A 150 8.81 -18.72 3.61
C SER A 150 8.63 -19.90 2.63
N ARG A 151 9.70 -20.22 1.90
CA ARG A 151 9.76 -21.22 0.82
C ARG A 151 10.72 -22.37 1.15
N SER A 152 10.52 -23.53 0.53
CA SER A 152 11.45 -24.68 0.61
C SER A 152 12.88 -24.41 0.12
N ASP A 153 13.02 -23.43 -0.78
CA ASP A 153 14.25 -23.05 -1.45
C ASP A 153 14.02 -21.75 -2.26
N ASN A 154 15.10 -21.18 -2.80
CA ASN A 154 15.04 -19.93 -3.54
C ASN A 154 14.47 -20.02 -4.97
N SER A 155 14.18 -21.23 -5.49
CA SER A 155 13.71 -21.38 -6.87
C SER A 155 12.28 -20.88 -7.07
N CYS A 156 11.85 -20.83 -8.33
CA CYS A 156 10.45 -20.58 -8.70
C CYS A 156 9.57 -21.85 -8.62
N ASN A 157 10.16 -23.02 -8.34
CA ASN A 157 9.44 -24.28 -8.15
C ASN A 157 9.29 -24.65 -6.66
N SER A 158 9.75 -23.79 -5.75
CA SER A 158 9.69 -24.02 -4.31
C SER A 158 8.26 -24.11 -3.80
N THR A 159 8.06 -24.85 -2.73
CA THR A 159 6.77 -24.98 -2.03
C THR A 159 6.75 -24.10 -0.78
N THR A 160 5.57 -23.76 -0.27
CA THR A 160 5.43 -23.06 1.01
C THR A 160 6.00 -23.92 2.14
N GLN A 161 6.80 -23.31 3.02
CA GLN A 161 7.40 -23.94 4.20
C GLN A 161 7.16 -23.06 5.43
N PRO A 162 7.04 -23.59 6.67
CA PRO A 162 6.80 -22.76 7.85
C PRO A 162 7.96 -21.78 8.12
N ALA A 163 7.64 -20.53 8.45
CA ALA A 163 8.62 -19.52 8.88
C ALA A 163 9.32 -19.84 10.22
N THR A 164 8.92 -20.92 10.92
CA THR A 164 9.61 -21.46 12.10
C THR A 164 10.72 -22.45 11.74
N GLU A 165 10.85 -22.87 10.48
CA GLU A 165 11.84 -23.83 10.02
C GLU A 165 13.09 -23.12 9.47
N LYS A 166 14.26 -23.36 10.07
CA LYS A 166 15.51 -22.61 9.76
C LYS A 166 16.08 -22.86 8.34
N SER A 167 15.55 -23.82 7.59
CA SER A 167 15.89 -24.03 6.18
C SER A 167 14.98 -23.27 5.21
N SER A 168 13.89 -22.66 5.70
CA SER A 168 12.99 -21.85 4.89
C SER A 168 13.75 -20.66 4.30
N TRP A 169 13.44 -20.31 3.06
CA TRP A 169 14.04 -19.21 2.33
C TRP A 169 13.00 -18.13 2.01
N GLU A 170 13.38 -16.87 2.21
CA GLU A 170 12.63 -15.66 1.84
C GLU A 170 13.61 -14.52 1.53
N GLY A 171 13.14 -13.48 0.83
CA GLY A 171 13.97 -12.34 0.43
C GLY A 171 13.77 -11.92 -1.02
N MET A 172 14.84 -11.71 -1.78
CA MET A 172 14.75 -11.15 -3.14
C MET A 172 15.22 -12.10 -4.23
N LYS A 173 14.49 -12.15 -5.35
CA LYS A 173 14.86 -12.85 -6.58
C LYS A 173 15.21 -11.83 -7.67
N ILE A 174 16.20 -12.15 -8.51
CA ILE A 174 16.68 -11.28 -9.58
C ILE A 174 16.62 -12.04 -10.91
N PHE A 175 16.05 -11.38 -11.93
CA PHE A 175 15.90 -11.90 -13.28
C PHE A 175 16.62 -11.01 -14.30
N ASP A 176 17.32 -11.62 -15.26
CA ASP A 176 17.71 -11.00 -16.52
C ASP A 176 16.47 -10.92 -17.43
N ILE A 177 16.12 -9.70 -17.82
CA ILE A 177 15.00 -9.34 -18.70
C ILE A 177 15.48 -8.71 -20.01
N SER A 178 16.72 -8.97 -20.44
CA SER A 178 17.24 -8.49 -21.75
C SER A 178 16.34 -8.91 -22.90
N ASP A 179 15.94 -10.19 -22.94
CA ASP A 179 14.81 -10.70 -23.71
C ASP A 179 13.53 -10.74 -22.86
N LYS A 180 12.62 -9.79 -23.11
CA LYS A 180 11.36 -9.63 -22.38
C LYS A 180 10.38 -10.79 -22.60
N ARG A 181 10.60 -11.65 -23.62
CA ARG A 181 9.80 -12.88 -23.84
C ARG A 181 10.31 -14.08 -23.04
N ASN A 182 11.58 -14.05 -22.64
CA ASN A 182 12.23 -15.15 -21.94
C ASN A 182 13.04 -14.63 -20.73
N PRO A 183 12.39 -14.06 -19.69
CA PRO A 183 13.08 -13.69 -18.46
C PRO A 183 13.83 -14.87 -17.84
N LYS A 184 15.06 -14.66 -17.39
CA LYS A 184 15.92 -15.71 -16.82
C LYS A 184 16.23 -15.40 -15.38
N TYR A 185 15.94 -16.33 -14.48
CA TYR A 185 16.39 -16.24 -13.09
C TYR A 185 17.93 -16.24 -13.05
N VAL A 186 18.56 -15.26 -12.39
CA VAL A 186 20.02 -15.11 -12.33
C VAL A 186 20.60 -15.10 -10.91
N ALA A 187 19.83 -14.66 -9.91
CA ALA A 187 20.29 -14.63 -8.53
C ALA A 187 19.12 -14.63 -7.55
N ALA A 188 19.41 -14.98 -6.30
CA ALA A 188 18.58 -14.66 -5.15
C ALA A 188 19.45 -14.19 -3.98
N VAL A 189 18.86 -13.39 -3.11
CA VAL A 189 19.46 -12.89 -1.88
C VAL A 189 18.48 -13.14 -0.75
N GLU A 190 18.88 -13.98 0.20
CA GLU A 190 18.19 -14.17 1.47
C GLU A 190 18.35 -12.90 2.32
N THR A 191 17.29 -12.51 3.03
CA THR A 191 17.24 -11.27 3.83
C THR A 191 16.66 -11.55 5.22
N PHE A 192 16.91 -10.62 6.14
CA PHE A 192 16.26 -10.63 7.44
C PHE A 192 14.78 -10.27 7.26
N CYS A 193 13.87 -11.12 7.76
CA CYS A 193 12.42 -11.01 7.59
C CYS A 193 11.91 -10.99 6.14
N GLY A 194 12.55 -11.68 5.19
CA GLY A 194 12.07 -11.73 3.81
C GLY A 194 12.08 -10.35 3.12
N SER A 195 11.17 -10.16 2.16
CA SER A 195 11.00 -8.88 1.46
C SER A 195 9.53 -8.70 1.09
N HIS A 196 8.87 -7.80 1.81
CA HIS A 196 7.48 -7.39 1.56
C HIS A 196 7.43 -6.55 0.29
N THR A 197 7.98 -5.34 0.39
CA THR A 197 8.29 -4.49 -0.77
C THR A 197 9.81 -4.29 -0.88
N HIS A 198 10.22 -3.59 -1.93
CA HIS A 198 11.59 -3.15 -2.09
C HIS A 198 11.67 -1.84 -2.88
N THR A 199 12.75 -1.08 -2.66
CA THR A 199 13.00 0.19 -3.35
C THR A 199 14.41 0.23 -3.91
N LEU A 200 14.56 0.51 -5.20
CA LEU A 200 15.88 0.63 -5.81
C LEU A 200 16.48 2.01 -5.51
N VAL A 201 17.74 2.04 -5.09
CA VAL A 201 18.61 3.24 -5.08
C VAL A 201 19.68 3.03 -6.16
N PRO A 202 19.43 3.48 -7.41
CA PRO A 202 20.29 3.17 -8.53
C PRO A 202 21.58 4.00 -8.55
N GLU A 203 22.73 3.33 -8.68
CA GLU A 203 24.00 3.95 -9.02
C GLU A 203 24.44 3.59 -10.46
N ARG A 204 25.52 4.23 -10.92
CA ARG A 204 26.18 3.92 -12.20
C ARG A 204 26.76 2.50 -12.29
N ARG A 205 27.29 1.95 -11.18
CA ARG A 205 27.96 0.63 -11.16
C ARG A 205 27.13 -0.46 -10.49
N ASN A 206 26.30 -0.07 -9.52
CA ASN A 206 25.51 -0.96 -8.67
C ASN A 206 24.05 -0.52 -8.70
N VAL A 207 23.15 -1.39 -8.29
CA VAL A 207 21.85 -1.00 -7.76
C VAL A 207 21.89 -1.35 -6.27
N TYR A 208 21.67 -0.38 -5.40
CA TYR A 208 21.34 -0.70 -4.02
C TYR A 208 19.84 -0.91 -3.91
N ILE A 209 19.41 -1.73 -2.97
CA ILE A 209 18.00 -2.01 -2.73
C ILE A 209 17.74 -1.91 -1.24
N TYR A 210 16.74 -1.12 -0.87
CA TYR A 210 16.16 -1.14 0.47
C TYR A 210 15.02 -2.13 0.46
N VAL A 211 15.14 -3.14 1.32
CA VAL A 211 14.14 -4.18 1.49
C VAL A 211 13.27 -3.80 2.69
N SER A 212 12.00 -3.59 2.42
CA SER A 212 10.97 -3.36 3.43
C SER A 212 10.48 -4.71 3.92
N SER A 213 10.51 -4.94 5.22
CA SER A 213 10.01 -6.15 5.87
C SER A 213 9.60 -5.85 7.31
N TYR A 214 8.65 -6.62 7.84
CA TYR A 214 8.06 -6.42 9.16
C TYR A 214 7.47 -7.73 9.71
N SER A 215 6.67 -7.69 10.78
CA SER A 215 6.09 -8.86 11.45
C SER A 215 7.07 -9.85 12.12
N PRO A 216 8.10 -9.38 12.87
CA PRO A 216 9.00 -10.25 13.60
C PRO A 216 8.31 -11.07 14.68
N ASN A 217 8.77 -12.30 14.86
CA ASN A 217 8.24 -13.26 15.80
C ASN A 217 9.38 -14.00 16.51
N ALA A 218 9.28 -14.12 17.84
CA ALA A 218 10.28 -14.83 18.64
C ALA A 218 10.44 -16.33 18.28
N THR A 219 9.51 -16.90 17.50
CA THR A 219 9.61 -18.28 16.99
C THR A 219 10.24 -18.41 15.60
N PHE A 220 10.43 -17.31 14.86
CA PHE A 220 11.00 -17.33 13.50
C PHE A 220 12.52 -17.18 13.60
N PRO A 221 13.34 -18.14 13.13
CA PRO A 221 14.78 -18.12 13.35
C PRO A 221 15.51 -16.98 12.63
N ASP A 222 14.91 -16.41 11.58
CA ASP A 222 15.48 -15.33 10.75
C ASP A 222 14.84 -13.96 10.96
N CYS A 223 13.68 -13.92 11.61
CA CYS A 223 12.85 -12.72 11.78
C CYS A 223 12.49 -12.49 13.25
N GLN A 224 13.52 -12.27 14.07
CA GLN A 224 13.41 -12.08 15.52
C GLN A 224 13.11 -10.61 15.90
N PRO A 225 12.37 -10.35 16.99
CA PRO A 225 12.16 -9.00 17.50
C PRO A 225 13.32 -8.51 18.40
N PRO A 226 13.64 -7.20 18.41
CA PRO A 226 13.14 -6.19 17.48
C PRO A 226 13.76 -6.37 16.09
N HIS A 227 12.97 -6.10 15.04
CA HIS A 227 13.49 -6.07 13.67
C HIS A 227 13.94 -4.65 13.29
N ASP A 228 13.10 -3.63 13.55
CA ASP A 228 13.38 -2.17 13.64
C ASP A 228 14.28 -1.49 12.57
N GLY A 229 14.62 -2.22 11.51
CA GLY A 229 15.54 -1.84 10.46
C GLY A 229 15.07 -2.27 9.06
N ILE A 230 16.01 -2.30 8.12
CA ILE A 230 15.80 -2.79 6.74
C ILE A 230 17.03 -3.57 6.28
N SER A 231 16.85 -4.56 5.40
CA SER A 231 17.99 -5.16 4.70
C SER A 231 18.43 -4.27 3.54
N VAL A 232 19.72 -3.95 3.44
CA VAL A 232 20.30 -3.22 2.31
C VAL A 232 21.06 -4.18 1.42
N ILE A 233 20.54 -4.45 0.22
CA ILE A 233 21.19 -5.29 -0.79
C ILE A 233 22.01 -4.44 -1.74
N LYS A 234 23.15 -4.95 -2.19
CA LYS A 234 23.95 -4.38 -3.29
C LYS A 234 24.01 -5.35 -4.46
N VAL A 235 23.59 -4.91 -5.64
CA VAL A 235 23.60 -5.69 -6.88
C VAL A 235 24.59 -5.07 -7.88
N PRO A 236 25.72 -5.71 -8.19
CA PRO A 236 26.64 -5.24 -9.22
C PRO A 236 26.00 -5.39 -10.61
N ARG A 237 25.80 -4.31 -11.37
CA ARG A 237 25.06 -4.33 -12.65
C ARG A 237 25.65 -5.25 -13.73
N LYS A 238 26.94 -5.61 -13.62
CA LYS A 238 27.66 -6.52 -14.54
C LYS A 238 27.92 -7.91 -13.97
N ALA A 239 27.47 -8.17 -12.74
CA ALA A 239 27.66 -9.41 -12.02
C ALA A 239 26.51 -9.58 -10.99
N PRO A 240 25.24 -9.67 -11.44
CA PRO A 240 24.08 -9.76 -10.55
C PRO A 240 24.09 -11.03 -9.70
N GLU A 241 24.81 -12.07 -10.11
CA GLU A 241 25.06 -13.29 -9.32
C GLU A 241 25.86 -13.06 -8.03
N LYS A 242 26.43 -11.85 -7.86
CA LYS A 242 27.14 -11.39 -6.65
C LYS A 242 26.31 -10.42 -5.82
N ALA A 243 25.00 -10.39 -6.02
CA ALA A 243 24.08 -9.68 -5.15
C ALA A 243 24.17 -10.23 -3.72
N ALA A 244 24.20 -9.35 -2.73
CA ALA A 244 24.25 -9.72 -1.31
C ALA A 244 23.70 -8.60 -0.43
N VAL A 245 23.20 -8.95 0.75
CA VAL A 245 23.00 -7.99 1.84
C VAL A 245 24.37 -7.43 2.24
N VAL A 246 24.50 -6.11 2.25
CA VAL A 246 25.73 -5.40 2.63
C VAL A 246 25.62 -4.63 3.94
N ASN A 247 24.40 -4.36 4.40
CA ASN A 247 24.14 -3.73 5.69
C ASN A 247 22.72 -4.04 6.19
N PHE A 248 22.50 -3.87 7.49
CA PHE A 248 21.19 -3.86 8.14
C PHE A 248 21.12 -2.64 9.09
N PRO A 249 20.79 -1.44 8.58
CA PRO A 249 20.63 -0.25 9.41
C PRO A 249 19.34 -0.35 10.26
N VAL A 250 19.52 -0.27 11.58
CA VAL A 250 18.44 0.01 12.54
C VAL A 250 17.91 1.42 12.27
N LEU A 251 16.64 1.53 11.92
CA LEU A 251 16.00 2.80 11.58
C LEU A 251 15.43 3.48 12.83
N PHE A 252 15.01 2.69 13.82
CA PHE A 252 14.44 3.19 15.07
C PHE A 252 15.32 2.77 16.26
N PRO A 253 16.41 3.50 16.56
CA PRO A 253 17.25 3.18 17.72
C PRO A 253 16.57 3.62 19.02
N GLY A 254 16.33 2.68 19.94
CA GLY A 254 15.81 2.98 21.28
C GLY A 254 15.85 1.79 22.24
N GLU A 255 15.56 2.03 23.52
CA GLU A 255 15.42 0.97 24.52
C GLU A 255 14.02 0.33 24.47
N GLY A 256 13.93 -0.98 24.74
CA GLY A 256 12.67 -1.72 24.84
C GLY A 256 12.36 -2.62 23.63
N PRO A 257 11.25 -3.37 23.67
CA PRO A 257 10.89 -4.37 22.65
C PRO A 257 10.38 -3.77 21.33
N ASP A 258 10.21 -2.46 21.28
CA ASP A 258 9.63 -1.72 20.16
C ASP A 258 10.67 -0.85 19.44
N GLY A 259 11.92 -0.87 19.91
CA GLY A 259 13.08 -0.17 19.33
C GLY A 259 12.74 1.24 18.85
N GLY A 260 12.64 2.24 19.73
CA GLY A 260 12.46 3.67 19.38
C GLY A 260 11.20 4.09 18.59
N GLY A 261 10.47 3.15 17.99
CA GLY A 261 9.29 3.37 17.19
C GLY A 261 8.00 3.37 18.00
N ASN A 262 6.89 3.45 17.29
CA ASN A 262 5.55 3.44 17.88
C ASN A 262 5.26 2.08 18.55
N PRO A 263 4.95 2.05 19.87
CA PRO A 263 4.59 0.81 20.56
C PRO A 263 3.22 0.25 20.13
N GLY A 264 2.41 1.03 19.42
CA GLY A 264 1.04 0.66 19.06
C GLY A 264 0.15 0.43 20.28
N SER A 265 -0.83 -0.47 20.15
CA SER A 265 -1.76 -0.81 21.23
C SER A 265 -1.09 -1.63 22.36
N PRO A 266 -1.37 -1.38 23.65
CA PRO A 266 -2.45 -0.54 24.18
C PRO A 266 -2.09 0.95 24.38
N THR A 267 -0.82 1.35 24.19
CA THR A 267 -0.36 2.72 24.42
C THR A 267 -1.00 3.72 23.46
N ASN A 268 -1.07 3.36 22.18
CA ASN A 268 -1.73 4.08 21.10
C ASN A 268 -2.83 3.17 20.49
N PRO A 269 -4.05 3.15 21.06
CA PRO A 269 -5.13 2.27 20.63
C PRO A 269 -5.52 2.48 19.17
N GLY A 270 -5.54 1.40 18.38
CA GLY A 270 -5.89 1.46 16.96
C GLY A 270 -4.75 1.87 16.03
N VAL A 271 -3.54 2.10 16.57
CA VAL A 271 -2.31 2.31 15.81
C VAL A 271 -1.49 1.01 15.82
N SER A 272 -0.89 0.69 14.67
CA SER A 272 0.02 -0.45 14.53
C SER A 272 1.34 -0.21 15.26
N LYS A 273 1.91 -1.27 15.82
CA LYS A 273 3.28 -1.23 16.34
C LYS A 273 4.26 -1.12 15.17
N THR A 274 5.24 -0.24 15.28
CA THR A 274 6.37 -0.16 14.35
C THR A 274 7.27 -1.38 14.55
N THR A 275 7.40 -2.20 13.50
CA THR A 275 8.29 -3.38 13.51
C THR A 275 9.24 -3.44 12.31
N GLY A 276 9.19 -2.43 11.45
CA GLY A 276 9.91 -2.34 10.19
C GLY A 276 9.20 -1.34 9.29
N CYS A 277 9.77 -1.05 8.13
CA CYS A 277 9.09 -0.24 7.12
C CYS A 277 8.22 -1.13 6.22
N HIS A 278 7.04 -0.62 5.83
CA HIS A 278 6.15 -1.28 4.88
C HIS A 278 6.55 -0.88 3.46
N ASP A 279 6.56 0.42 3.17
CA ASP A 279 7.10 0.97 1.93
C ASP A 279 8.11 2.08 2.21
N ILE A 280 9.13 2.15 1.37
CA ILE A 280 10.07 3.27 1.30
C ILE A 280 9.92 3.90 -0.09
N THR A 281 10.10 5.22 -0.18
CA THR A 281 10.22 5.92 -1.44
C THR A 281 11.47 6.79 -1.42
N VAL A 282 12.30 6.66 -2.44
CA VAL A 282 13.57 7.37 -2.60
C VAL A 282 13.42 8.41 -3.70
N LEU A 283 14.10 9.54 -3.52
CA LEU A 283 14.27 10.57 -4.54
C LEU A 283 15.77 10.80 -4.73
N PRO A 284 16.45 9.98 -5.57
CA PRO A 284 17.91 9.94 -5.64
C PRO A 284 18.53 11.27 -6.08
N SER A 285 17.82 12.09 -6.86
CA SER A 285 18.29 13.42 -7.29
C SER A 285 18.37 14.46 -6.16
N LYS A 286 18.06 14.07 -4.92
CA LYS A 286 18.05 14.91 -3.72
C LYS A 286 18.71 14.26 -2.50
N ASP A 287 19.29 13.07 -2.65
CA ASP A 287 19.83 12.24 -1.56
C ASP A 287 18.82 11.99 -0.41
N LEU A 288 17.52 11.89 -0.72
CA LEU A 288 16.44 11.71 0.27
C LEU A 288 15.65 10.41 0.07
N ALA A 289 15.14 9.86 1.16
CA ALA A 289 14.06 8.89 1.16
C ALA A 289 13.00 9.22 2.24
N ALA A 290 11.80 8.69 2.08
CA ALA A 290 10.74 8.72 3.08
C ALA A 290 10.22 7.28 3.29
N GLY A 291 10.02 6.88 4.54
CA GLY A 291 9.58 5.55 4.92
C GLY A 291 8.26 5.60 5.66
N ALA A 292 7.32 4.78 5.26
CA ALA A 292 6.07 4.55 5.96
C ALA A 292 6.18 3.19 6.67
N CYS A 293 6.19 3.22 8.00
CA CYS A 293 6.73 2.13 8.80
C CYS A 293 5.76 1.67 9.88
N MET A 294 4.55 1.28 9.44
CA MET A 294 3.42 0.78 10.23
C MET A 294 2.86 1.77 11.27
N GLY A 295 3.65 2.21 12.24
CA GLY A 295 3.25 3.16 13.28
C GLY A 295 3.93 4.53 13.19
N ASP A 296 4.95 4.68 12.33
CA ASP A 296 5.71 5.92 12.14
C ASP A 296 5.84 6.29 10.65
N GLY A 297 5.90 7.60 10.37
CA GLY A 297 6.44 8.15 9.13
C GLY A 297 7.83 8.74 9.37
N ILE A 298 8.80 8.41 8.53
CA ILE A 298 10.19 8.86 8.69
C ILE A 298 10.77 9.44 7.41
N LEU A 299 11.75 10.34 7.58
CA LEU A 299 12.55 10.93 6.51
C LEU A 299 14.01 10.51 6.69
N PHE A 300 14.68 10.09 5.62
CA PHE A 300 16.09 9.64 5.63
C PHE A 300 16.97 10.45 4.68
N ASP A 301 18.25 10.57 5.01
CA ASP A 301 19.34 10.85 4.08
C ASP A 301 19.86 9.52 3.50
N ILE A 302 20.09 9.48 2.19
CA ILE A 302 20.53 8.28 1.45
C ILE A 302 21.80 8.55 0.62
N LYS A 303 22.58 9.58 0.99
CA LYS A 303 23.78 10.00 0.27
C LYS A 303 24.88 8.92 0.24
N ASP A 304 24.91 8.07 1.26
CA ASP A 304 25.53 6.76 1.17
C ASP A 304 24.42 5.70 1.13
N PRO A 305 24.10 5.13 -0.05
CA PRO A 305 23.06 4.12 -0.19
C PRO A 305 23.31 2.84 0.62
N ALA A 306 24.54 2.58 1.10
CA ALA A 306 24.79 1.45 1.99
C ALA A 306 24.45 1.75 3.47
N HIS A 307 24.38 3.03 3.85
CA HIS A 307 24.23 3.49 5.23
C HIS A 307 23.21 4.64 5.34
N PRO A 308 21.92 4.40 5.01
CA PRO A 308 20.87 5.41 5.17
C PRO A 308 20.74 5.86 6.63
N LYS A 309 20.34 7.11 6.83
CA LYS A 309 20.24 7.74 8.15
C LYS A 309 18.90 8.46 8.33
N VAL A 310 18.12 8.10 9.35
CA VAL A 310 16.92 8.85 9.74
C VAL A 310 17.28 10.30 10.14
N ILE A 311 16.55 11.26 9.57
CA ILE A 311 16.65 12.70 9.84
C ILE A 311 15.50 13.19 10.72
N ASP A 312 14.31 12.64 10.49
CA ASP A 312 13.10 13.02 11.21
C ASP A 312 12.08 11.88 11.27
N GLN A 313 11.25 11.92 12.31
CA GLN A 313 10.23 10.91 12.62
C GLN A 313 8.97 11.62 13.10
N VAL A 314 7.82 11.20 12.58
CA VAL A 314 6.49 11.69 12.93
C VAL A 314 5.55 10.53 13.22
N GLN A 315 4.61 10.77 14.13
CA GLN A 315 3.50 9.88 14.45
C GLN A 315 2.20 10.68 14.35
N ASP A 316 1.12 9.98 14.01
CA ASP A 316 -0.25 10.45 14.17
C ASP A 316 -1.02 9.34 14.89
N ASN A 317 -1.06 9.44 16.22
CA ASN A 317 -1.70 8.47 17.08
C ASN A 317 -3.22 8.70 17.23
N VAL A 318 -3.82 9.47 16.32
CA VAL A 318 -5.24 9.83 16.33
C VAL A 318 -5.96 9.39 15.06
N ASN A 319 -5.40 9.65 13.88
CA ASN A 319 -6.07 9.33 12.62
C ASN A 319 -5.46 8.13 11.89
N PHE A 320 -4.13 8.08 11.78
CA PHE A 320 -3.40 6.97 11.16
C PHE A 320 -3.48 5.69 12.01
N ALA A 321 -3.66 4.56 11.33
CA ALA A 321 -3.62 3.22 11.91
C ALA A 321 -2.48 2.38 11.35
N PHE A 322 -2.16 2.53 10.06
CA PHE A 322 -1.09 1.80 9.39
C PHE A 322 -0.38 2.70 8.36
N TRP A 323 0.81 3.19 8.71
CA TRP A 323 1.68 3.93 7.79
C TRP A 323 2.17 2.99 6.70
N HIS A 324 1.52 3.07 5.54
CA HIS A 324 1.66 2.13 4.43
C HIS A 324 2.77 2.53 3.46
N SER A 325 2.60 3.66 2.76
CA SER A 325 3.55 4.13 1.75
C SER A 325 3.74 5.65 1.76
N ALA A 326 4.71 6.12 0.99
CA ALA A 326 5.14 7.52 0.94
C ALA A 326 5.31 8.00 -0.51
N THR A 327 5.23 9.31 -0.75
CA THR A 327 5.47 9.92 -2.07
C THR A 327 5.95 11.36 -1.88
N PHE A 328 7.17 11.69 -2.32
CA PHE A 328 7.58 13.10 -2.37
C PHE A 328 6.84 13.83 -3.47
N ASN A 329 6.75 15.16 -3.35
CA ASN A 329 6.50 16.00 -4.52
C ASN A 329 7.80 16.29 -5.30
N GLN A 330 7.67 16.77 -6.53
CA GLN A 330 8.77 17.05 -7.47
C GLN A 330 9.90 17.94 -6.92
N LYS A 331 9.60 18.79 -5.92
CA LYS A 331 10.56 19.73 -5.34
C LYS A 331 11.27 19.20 -4.09
N ALA A 332 10.92 18.00 -3.63
CA ALA A 332 11.34 17.44 -2.34
C ALA A 332 11.07 18.41 -1.17
N ASN A 333 9.93 19.11 -1.22
CA ASN A 333 9.50 20.02 -0.16
C ASN A 333 8.16 19.60 0.47
N LYS A 334 7.62 18.44 0.07
CA LYS A 334 6.46 17.77 0.66
C LYS A 334 6.64 16.26 0.60
N VAL A 335 6.02 15.55 1.54
CA VAL A 335 5.75 14.11 1.48
C VAL A 335 4.25 13.91 1.68
N VAL A 336 3.66 13.05 0.85
CA VAL A 336 2.36 12.41 1.11
C VAL A 336 2.66 11.06 1.75
N PHE A 337 2.09 10.79 2.91
CA PHE A 337 2.09 9.46 3.53
C PHE A 337 0.67 8.89 3.49
N THR A 338 0.55 7.58 3.37
CA THR A 338 -0.73 6.89 3.15
C THR A 338 -1.09 6.03 4.38
N ASP A 339 -2.30 6.19 4.92
CA ASP A 339 -2.85 5.34 5.99
C ASP A 339 -3.69 4.20 5.41
N GLU A 340 -3.18 2.97 5.48
CA GLU A 340 -3.90 1.76 5.06
C GLU A 340 -4.71 1.16 6.23
N LEU A 341 -5.58 1.98 6.82
CA LEU A 341 -6.54 1.56 7.84
C LEU A 341 -7.25 0.25 7.44
N GLY A 342 -7.13 -0.76 8.31
CA GLY A 342 -7.76 -2.06 8.10
C GLY A 342 -7.02 -2.99 7.13
N GLY A 343 -5.75 -2.71 6.80
CA GLY A 343 -4.86 -3.60 6.06
C GLY A 343 -5.41 -3.98 4.69
N GLY A 344 -5.94 -2.98 3.97
CA GLY A 344 -6.47 -3.15 2.62
C GLY A 344 -7.77 -3.95 2.50
N GLY A 345 -8.19 -4.67 3.55
CA GLY A 345 -9.34 -5.58 3.52
C GLY A 345 -10.66 -4.99 4.02
N ALA A 346 -10.64 -3.86 4.72
CA ALA A 346 -11.81 -3.27 5.38
C ALA A 346 -12.53 -2.20 4.53
N ALA A 347 -13.84 -2.05 4.76
CA ALA A 347 -14.63 -0.95 4.22
C ALA A 347 -14.40 0.32 5.04
N THR A 348 -13.50 1.21 4.59
CA THR A 348 -13.16 2.44 5.33
C THR A 348 -13.61 3.73 4.65
N CYS A 349 -14.06 3.68 3.40
CA CYS A 349 -14.57 4.83 2.66
C CYS A 349 -16.06 5.07 2.95
N ASN A 350 -16.43 5.24 4.22
CA ASN A 350 -17.82 5.50 4.63
C ASN A 350 -17.91 6.63 5.68
N ALA A 351 -19.12 7.11 5.93
CA ALA A 351 -19.39 8.22 6.83
C ALA A 351 -18.95 7.95 8.29
N THR A 352 -18.92 6.68 8.72
CA THR A 352 -18.56 6.25 10.07
C THR A 352 -17.07 6.42 10.35
N VAL A 353 -16.21 6.06 9.38
CA VAL A 353 -14.76 6.28 9.47
C VAL A 353 -14.39 7.75 9.22
N GLY A 354 -15.14 8.42 8.33
CA GLY A 354 -14.97 9.83 8.04
C GLY A 354 -13.75 10.15 7.16
N PRO A 355 -13.42 11.45 7.03
CA PRO A 355 -12.49 11.95 6.00
C PRO A 355 -11.00 11.87 6.37
N ASN A 356 -10.65 11.69 7.64
CA ASN A 356 -9.26 11.83 8.12
C ASN A 356 -8.53 10.49 8.34
N ARG A 357 -9.25 9.37 8.39
CA ARG A 357 -8.70 8.03 8.67
C ARG A 357 -8.83 7.15 7.44
N GLY A 358 -7.89 6.24 7.19
CA GLY A 358 -7.81 5.54 5.92
C GLY A 358 -7.62 6.52 4.75
N ALA A 359 -6.70 7.47 4.96
CA ALA A 359 -6.54 8.70 4.19
C ALA A 359 -5.05 9.01 4.02
N ASP A 360 -4.71 9.88 3.07
CA ASP A 360 -3.36 10.41 2.97
C ASP A 360 -3.14 11.56 3.95
N GLY A 361 -1.97 11.61 4.59
CA GLY A 361 -1.48 12.72 5.38
C GLY A 361 -0.42 13.51 4.61
N ILE A 362 -0.63 14.82 4.45
CA ILE A 362 0.26 15.69 3.68
C ILE A 362 1.16 16.47 4.63
N TYR A 363 2.47 16.30 4.47
CA TYR A 363 3.50 16.94 5.27
C TYR A 363 4.38 17.84 4.40
N ASP A 364 4.58 19.10 4.80
CA ASP A 364 5.63 19.92 4.22
C ASP A 364 6.99 19.51 4.82
N ILE A 365 8.05 19.53 4.01
CA ILE A 365 9.43 19.41 4.49
C ILE A 365 9.99 20.82 4.67
N VAL A 366 10.23 21.21 5.93
CA VAL A 366 10.88 22.48 6.29
C VAL A 366 12.33 22.22 6.71
N GLY A 367 13.19 23.26 6.74
CA GLY A 367 14.61 23.10 7.08
C GLY A 367 15.47 22.62 5.90
N ARG A 368 16.71 22.19 6.18
CA ARG A 368 17.71 21.77 5.18
C ARG A 368 18.69 20.75 5.76
N GLY A 369 19.26 19.89 4.91
CA GLY A 369 20.21 18.84 5.33
C GLY A 369 19.62 17.96 6.42
N ASP A 370 20.42 17.67 7.44
CA ASP A 370 20.07 16.92 8.64
C ASP A 370 19.11 17.66 9.60
N HIS A 371 18.74 18.91 9.28
CA HIS A 371 17.77 19.71 10.05
C HIS A 371 16.43 19.83 9.31
N ARG A 372 16.16 18.94 8.35
CA ARG A 372 14.82 18.83 7.76
C ARG A 372 13.82 18.32 8.79
N LYS A 373 12.59 18.83 8.73
CA LYS A 373 11.46 18.40 9.56
C LYS A 373 10.18 18.26 8.75
N LEU A 374 9.42 17.21 9.06
CA LEU A 374 8.10 16.92 8.52
C LEU A 374 7.06 17.71 9.31
N VAL A 375 6.25 18.53 8.64
CA VAL A 375 5.23 19.38 9.25
C VAL A 375 3.87 19.07 8.63
N PHE A 376 3.01 18.40 9.40
CA PHE A 376 1.65 18.07 8.98
C PHE A 376 0.85 19.30 8.52
N ARG A 377 0.04 19.14 7.47
CA ARG A 377 -0.78 20.20 6.87
C ARG A 377 -2.26 19.86 6.77
N SER A 378 -2.60 18.75 6.15
CA SER A 378 -3.99 18.31 5.97
C SER A 378 -4.05 16.82 5.60
N TYR A 379 -5.26 16.27 5.62
CA TYR A 379 -5.55 14.95 5.08
C TYR A 379 -6.18 15.07 3.68
N TYR A 380 -5.97 14.06 2.85
CA TYR A 380 -6.74 13.82 1.63
C TYR A 380 -7.41 12.45 1.68
N LYS A 381 -8.70 12.42 1.36
CA LYS A 381 -9.46 11.19 1.14
C LYS A 381 -10.39 11.38 -0.05
N ILE A 382 -10.68 10.32 -0.80
CA ILE A 382 -11.67 10.39 -1.87
C ILE A 382 -13.02 10.88 -1.32
N PRO A 383 -13.74 11.75 -2.04
CA PRO A 383 -15.02 12.31 -1.58
C PRO A 383 -16.20 11.34 -1.74
N ARG A 384 -15.98 10.20 -2.40
CA ARG A 384 -16.99 9.16 -2.67
C ARG A 384 -17.06 8.20 -1.49
N HIS A 385 -18.27 7.92 -1.03
CA HIS A 385 -18.51 6.79 -0.12
C HIS A 385 -18.70 5.51 -0.94
N GLN A 386 -18.20 4.40 -0.40
CA GLN A 386 -18.36 3.04 -0.94
C GLN A 386 -19.21 2.20 0.02
N ALA A 387 -19.63 1.02 -0.43
CA ALA A 387 -20.40 0.10 0.39
C ALA A 387 -19.57 -0.54 1.52
N ASP A 388 -20.25 -1.01 2.56
CA ASP A 388 -19.66 -1.89 3.59
C ASP A 388 -19.28 -3.30 3.05
N THR A 389 -19.59 -3.59 1.78
CA THR A 389 -19.15 -4.77 1.03
C THR A 389 -17.89 -4.51 0.17
N GLU A 390 -17.33 -3.30 0.22
CA GLU A 390 -16.18 -2.89 -0.57
C GLU A 390 -14.98 -2.57 0.32
N ASN A 391 -13.85 -3.24 0.08
CA ASN A 391 -12.60 -2.84 0.70
C ASN A 391 -12.12 -1.55 0.03
N CYS A 392 -11.94 -0.49 0.82
CA CYS A 392 -11.59 0.83 0.30
C CYS A 392 -10.80 1.59 1.34
N VAL A 393 -9.59 2.00 0.96
CA VAL A 393 -8.64 2.76 1.77
C VAL A 393 -7.57 3.35 0.84
N ALA A 394 -6.86 4.39 1.27
CA ALA A 394 -5.75 4.98 0.52
C ALA A 394 -4.63 3.94 0.30
N HIS A 395 -4.08 3.88 -0.92
CA HIS A 395 -3.00 2.94 -1.28
C HIS A 395 -2.05 3.55 -2.33
N ASN A 396 -1.26 2.72 -3.02
CA ASN A 396 -0.14 3.15 -3.85
C ASN A 396 -0.52 4.04 -5.06
N GLY A 397 0.26 5.10 -5.27
CA GLY A 397 0.07 6.10 -6.32
C GLY A 397 1.37 6.75 -6.78
N SER A 398 1.30 7.57 -7.83
CA SER A 398 2.44 8.21 -8.48
C SER A 398 2.14 9.66 -8.88
N LEU A 399 3.18 10.48 -9.03
CA LEU A 399 3.03 11.85 -9.51
C LEU A 399 2.67 11.90 -11.00
N ILE A 400 1.79 12.83 -11.36
CA ILE A 400 1.59 13.25 -12.74
C ILE A 400 2.51 14.45 -13.00
N PRO A 401 3.56 14.32 -13.84
CA PRO A 401 4.63 15.31 -13.92
C PRO A 401 4.24 16.58 -14.68
N VAL A 402 3.69 17.56 -13.96
CA VAL A 402 3.35 18.89 -14.46
C VAL A 402 4.20 19.93 -13.76
N LYS A 403 5.07 20.62 -14.51
CA LYS A 403 6.01 21.59 -13.95
C LYS A 403 5.30 22.68 -13.14
N GLY A 404 5.64 22.79 -11.86
CA GLY A 404 5.06 23.77 -10.94
C GLY A 404 3.74 23.37 -10.28
N ARG A 405 3.26 22.14 -10.49
CA ARG A 405 2.07 21.57 -9.85
C ARG A 405 2.44 20.26 -9.15
N ASP A 406 1.76 19.99 -8.05
CA ASP A 406 1.88 18.73 -7.33
C ASP A 406 0.55 17.98 -7.56
N LEU A 407 0.56 17.04 -8.52
CA LEU A 407 -0.60 16.26 -8.95
C LEU A 407 -0.26 14.77 -8.81
N MET A 408 -1.21 13.96 -8.36
CA MET A 408 -1.04 12.53 -8.11
C MET A 408 -2.18 11.73 -8.75
N VAL A 409 -1.87 10.51 -9.19
CA VAL A 409 -2.83 9.45 -9.45
C VAL A 409 -2.57 8.33 -8.45
N GLN A 410 -3.62 7.69 -7.92
CA GLN A 410 -3.50 6.80 -6.78
C GLN A 410 -4.61 5.75 -6.75
N ALA A 411 -4.27 4.55 -6.29
CA ALA A 411 -5.23 3.48 -6.04
C ALA A 411 -5.90 3.62 -4.66
N TRP A 412 -7.17 3.19 -4.59
CA TRP A 412 -8.02 3.26 -3.42
C TRP A 412 -8.77 1.92 -3.18
N TYR A 413 -8.15 0.80 -3.57
CA TYR A 413 -8.79 -0.51 -3.64
C TYR A 413 -10.09 -0.47 -4.47
N GLN A 414 -11.25 -0.93 -3.98
CA GLN A 414 -12.53 -0.83 -4.71
C GLN A 414 -13.04 0.61 -4.84
N GLY A 415 -12.54 1.56 -4.04
CA GLY A 415 -12.70 3.00 -4.31
C GLY A 415 -12.01 3.48 -5.59
N GLY A 416 -11.29 2.58 -6.27
CA GLY A 416 -10.82 2.71 -7.63
C GLY A 416 -9.51 3.48 -7.74
N VAL A 417 -9.50 4.44 -8.65
CA VAL A 417 -8.38 5.31 -8.97
C VAL A 417 -8.82 6.76 -8.80
N SER A 418 -8.14 7.49 -7.93
CA SER A 418 -8.27 8.94 -7.80
C SER A 418 -7.16 9.64 -8.57
N VAL A 419 -7.47 10.77 -9.20
CA VAL A 419 -6.50 11.77 -9.63
C VAL A 419 -6.77 13.05 -8.86
N TRP A 420 -5.77 13.57 -8.16
CA TRP A 420 -5.92 14.70 -7.25
C TRP A 420 -4.78 15.71 -7.32
N ASP A 421 -5.04 16.92 -6.82
CA ASP A 421 -4.13 18.06 -6.77
C ASP A 421 -3.84 18.42 -5.32
N PHE A 422 -2.55 18.49 -4.97
CA PHE A 422 -2.04 18.87 -3.65
C PHE A 422 -1.00 19.99 -3.74
N THR A 423 -1.06 20.80 -4.81
CA THR A 423 -0.21 21.98 -5.01
C THR A 423 -0.31 22.95 -3.81
N ASP A 424 -1.50 23.07 -3.20
CA ASP A 424 -1.70 23.63 -1.86
C ASP A 424 -1.79 22.48 -0.83
N SER A 425 -0.78 22.32 0.03
CA SER A 425 -0.72 21.25 1.05
C SER A 425 -1.85 21.31 2.08
N ALA A 426 -2.57 22.44 2.19
CA ALA A 426 -3.67 22.62 3.12
C ALA A 426 -5.06 22.40 2.47
N LYS A 427 -5.13 22.24 1.14
CA LYS A 427 -6.38 22.13 0.37
C LYS A 427 -6.25 21.12 -0.78
N PRO A 428 -5.91 19.86 -0.51
CA PRO A 428 -5.92 18.83 -1.52
C PRO A 428 -7.32 18.65 -2.10
N LYS A 429 -7.42 18.34 -3.39
CA LYS A 429 -8.71 18.17 -4.08
C LYS A 429 -8.64 17.15 -5.20
N GLU A 430 -9.62 16.26 -5.24
CA GLU A 430 -9.86 15.38 -6.38
C GLU A 430 -10.19 16.17 -7.66
N ILE A 431 -9.61 15.72 -8.78
CA ILE A 431 -9.74 16.34 -10.10
C ILE A 431 -10.26 15.39 -11.19
N ALA A 432 -10.13 14.08 -10.99
CA ALA A 432 -10.73 13.03 -11.79
C ALA A 432 -10.82 11.73 -10.99
N TYR A 433 -11.67 10.78 -11.39
CA TYR A 433 -11.71 9.45 -10.80
C TYR A 433 -12.16 8.38 -11.81
N PHE A 434 -11.86 7.13 -11.51
CA PHE A 434 -12.40 5.92 -12.14
C PHE A 434 -12.62 4.88 -11.04
N GLU A 435 -13.75 4.20 -11.02
CA GLU A 435 -14.02 3.10 -10.11
C GLU A 435 -14.91 2.05 -10.76
N ARG A 436 -15.03 0.90 -10.09
CA ARG A 436 -15.96 -0.17 -10.41
C ARG A 436 -16.79 -0.37 -9.15
N GLY A 437 -18.11 -0.46 -9.28
CA GLY A 437 -18.95 -0.81 -8.15
C GLY A 437 -18.65 -2.21 -7.59
N PRO A 438 -19.24 -2.57 -6.44
CA PRO A 438 -18.82 -3.67 -5.59
C PRO A 438 -18.64 -4.98 -6.33
N LEU A 439 -17.60 -5.75 -6.00
CA LEU A 439 -17.45 -7.14 -6.47
C LEU A 439 -18.59 -8.06 -6.03
N SER A 440 -19.31 -7.70 -4.95
CA SER A 440 -20.44 -8.45 -4.41
C SER A 440 -21.35 -7.52 -3.61
N ALA A 441 -22.66 -7.55 -3.87
CA ALA A 441 -23.65 -6.85 -3.06
C ALA A 441 -24.02 -7.59 -1.75
N ASP A 442 -23.39 -8.75 -1.49
CA ASP A 442 -23.75 -9.68 -0.42
C ASP A 442 -22.63 -9.93 0.60
N THR A 443 -21.36 -9.69 0.23
CA THR A 443 -20.19 -10.04 1.05
C THR A 443 -19.03 -9.09 0.78
N LEU A 444 -18.24 -8.80 1.80
CA LEU A 444 -16.98 -8.08 1.63
C LEU A 444 -15.96 -8.99 0.94
N VAL A 445 -15.44 -8.56 -0.21
CA VAL A 445 -14.47 -9.30 -1.02
C VAL A 445 -13.32 -8.37 -1.36
N GLY A 446 -12.08 -8.74 -1.03
CA GLY A 446 -10.90 -7.98 -1.40
C GLY A 446 -10.75 -7.84 -2.93
N GLY A 447 -10.59 -6.61 -3.41
CA GLY A 447 -10.51 -6.29 -4.84
C GLY A 447 -10.14 -4.84 -5.12
N GLY A 448 -10.29 -4.45 -6.38
CA GLY A 448 -9.97 -3.10 -6.87
C GLY A 448 -8.49 -2.92 -7.16
N ALA A 449 -8.07 -1.69 -7.45
CA ALA A 449 -6.69 -1.39 -7.82
C ALA A 449 -5.74 -1.59 -6.64
N TRP A 450 -4.68 -2.40 -6.82
CA TRP A 450 -3.53 -2.44 -5.92
C TRP A 450 -2.73 -1.15 -6.07
N SER A 451 -2.16 -0.91 -7.25
CA SER A 451 -1.52 0.37 -7.58
C SER A 451 -2.10 0.96 -8.86
N ALA A 452 -1.98 2.29 -8.99
CA ALA A 452 -2.46 3.05 -10.15
C ALA A 452 -1.49 4.18 -10.50
N TYR A 453 -0.79 4.03 -11.62
CA TYR A 453 0.39 4.84 -11.93
C TYR A 453 0.33 5.55 -13.29
N TYR A 454 0.84 6.78 -13.34
CA TYR A 454 0.97 7.54 -14.57
C TYR A 454 2.26 7.18 -15.29
N TYR A 455 2.12 6.67 -16.53
CA TYR A 455 3.27 6.43 -17.39
C TYR A 455 3.00 6.88 -18.82
N ASN A 456 3.86 7.77 -19.33
CA ASN A 456 3.96 8.14 -20.74
C ASN A 456 2.61 8.54 -21.42
N GLY A 457 1.72 9.20 -20.68
CA GLY A 457 0.46 9.75 -21.19
C GLY A 457 -0.82 9.03 -20.76
N TYR A 458 -0.68 7.89 -20.08
CA TYR A 458 -1.77 7.02 -19.65
C TYR A 458 -1.62 6.69 -18.16
N ILE A 459 -2.69 6.18 -17.56
CA ILE A 459 -2.69 5.60 -16.22
C ILE A 459 -2.85 4.10 -16.38
N TYR A 460 -2.05 3.33 -15.67
CA TYR A 460 -2.11 1.87 -15.63
C TYR A 460 -2.40 1.44 -14.20
N ALA A 461 -3.35 0.52 -14.01
CA ALA A 461 -3.69 0.01 -12.69
C ALA A 461 -3.70 -1.53 -12.68
N ASN A 462 -3.18 -2.12 -11.60
CA ASN A 462 -3.16 -3.57 -11.41
C ASN A 462 -4.27 -3.95 -10.43
N ASP A 463 -5.46 -4.27 -10.94
CA ASP A 463 -6.60 -4.67 -10.12
C ASP A 463 -6.41 -6.11 -9.60
N ILE A 464 -6.52 -6.25 -8.29
CA ILE A 464 -6.37 -7.48 -7.49
C ILE A 464 -7.19 -8.64 -8.06
N ALA A 465 -8.41 -8.35 -8.50
CA ALA A 465 -9.39 -9.33 -8.96
C ALA A 465 -9.59 -9.30 -10.49
N LYS A 466 -9.68 -8.10 -11.08
CA LYS A 466 -10.07 -7.88 -12.48
C LYS A 466 -8.90 -7.82 -13.47
N GLY A 467 -7.65 -7.70 -13.02
CA GLY A 467 -6.48 -7.67 -13.91
C GLY A 467 -5.98 -6.26 -14.24
N PHE A 468 -5.40 -6.09 -15.43
CA PHE A 468 -4.66 -4.87 -15.78
C PHE A 468 -5.56 -3.86 -16.53
N ASP A 469 -5.83 -2.72 -15.90
CA ASP A 469 -6.63 -1.63 -16.47
C ASP A 469 -5.74 -0.55 -17.08
N VAL A 470 -6.12 -0.06 -18.27
CA VAL A 470 -5.51 1.12 -18.90
C VAL A 470 -6.55 2.23 -19.01
N LEU A 471 -6.23 3.38 -18.40
CA LEU A 471 -7.06 4.57 -18.40
C LEU A 471 -6.35 5.70 -19.15
N LYS A 472 -7.12 6.50 -19.89
CA LYS A 472 -6.66 7.74 -20.49
C LYS A 472 -7.28 8.91 -19.74
N LEU A 473 -6.44 9.83 -19.30
CA LEU A 473 -6.84 11.11 -18.72
C LEU A 473 -6.73 12.22 -19.77
N ASP A 474 -7.77 13.00 -19.96
CA ASP A 474 -7.76 14.22 -20.78
C ASP A 474 -8.25 15.42 -19.97
N ASP A 475 -7.34 16.01 -19.21
CA ASP A 475 -7.61 17.18 -18.39
C ASP A 475 -6.57 18.28 -18.66
N ARG A 476 -7.01 19.53 -18.81
CA ARG A 476 -6.11 20.67 -19.06
C ARG A 476 -5.05 20.85 -17.97
N ARG A 477 -5.32 20.41 -16.73
CA ARG A 477 -4.40 20.44 -15.59
C ARG A 477 -3.26 19.43 -15.73
N THR A 478 -3.53 18.25 -16.30
CA THR A 478 -2.56 17.14 -16.40
C THR A 478 -1.95 16.97 -17.79
N ASN A 479 -2.62 17.46 -18.84
CA ASN A 479 -2.18 17.36 -20.23
C ASN A 479 -0.72 17.80 -20.52
N PRO A 480 -0.10 18.76 -19.81
CA PRO A 480 1.33 19.05 -19.97
C PRO A 480 2.25 17.85 -19.71
N ALA A 481 1.86 16.92 -18.83
CA ALA A 481 2.65 15.72 -18.49
C ALA A 481 2.87 14.79 -19.69
N LYS A 482 1.99 14.82 -20.71
CA LYS A 482 2.13 14.02 -21.95
C LYS A 482 3.39 14.35 -22.77
N ARG A 483 4.09 15.45 -22.42
CA ARG A 483 5.39 15.89 -22.97
C ARG A 483 6.61 15.37 -22.20
N VAL A 484 6.41 14.89 -20.96
CA VAL A 484 7.41 14.17 -20.20
C VAL A 484 7.39 12.71 -20.69
N ARG A 485 8.56 12.17 -20.99
CA ARG A 485 8.72 10.79 -21.45
C ARG A 485 9.78 10.14 -20.59
N LEU A 486 9.36 9.11 -19.85
CA LEU A 486 10.21 8.33 -18.97
C LEU A 486 10.66 7.07 -19.72
N HIS A 487 11.95 6.77 -19.69
CA HIS A 487 12.45 5.49 -20.18
C HIS A 487 12.23 4.38 -19.15
N GLU A 488 12.33 4.68 -17.87
CA GLU A 488 12.19 3.72 -16.76
C GLU A 488 11.40 4.39 -15.64
N LEU A 489 10.53 3.65 -14.96
CA LEU A 489 9.80 4.13 -13.78
C LEU A 489 9.50 2.94 -12.86
N ASN A 490 10.13 2.95 -11.68
CA ASN A 490 9.65 2.27 -10.48
C ASN A 490 9.18 3.40 -9.57
N VAL A 491 7.95 3.38 -9.07
CA VAL A 491 7.33 4.61 -8.54
C VAL A 491 7.95 5.05 -7.21
N GLN A 492 8.33 4.08 -6.39
CA GLN A 492 9.08 4.23 -5.15
C GLN A 492 10.53 4.70 -5.42
N THR A 493 11.05 4.56 -6.65
CA THR A 493 12.31 5.17 -7.09
C THR A 493 12.01 6.40 -7.95
N GLN A 494 11.56 7.48 -7.32
CA GLN A 494 11.08 8.65 -8.05
C GLN A 494 12.21 9.28 -8.91
N PRO A 495 12.06 9.34 -10.25
CA PRO A 495 13.04 9.96 -11.13
C PRO A 495 13.02 11.48 -10.98
N ASP A 496 14.01 12.17 -11.59
CA ASP A 496 13.77 13.55 -11.98
C ASP A 496 12.88 13.55 -13.24
N TYR A 497 11.72 14.21 -13.16
CA TYR A 497 10.74 14.19 -14.24
C TYR A 497 10.94 15.34 -15.25
N PHE A 498 11.90 16.24 -15.01
CA PHE A 498 12.10 17.44 -15.84
C PHE A 498 13.53 17.63 -16.32
N ASP A 499 14.53 17.21 -15.55
CA ASP A 499 15.91 17.16 -16.00
C ASP A 499 16.10 15.89 -16.85
N ARG A 500 16.52 16.08 -18.10
CA ARG A 500 16.75 15.00 -19.07
C ARG A 500 18.22 14.62 -19.05
N ASP A 501 18.52 13.39 -18.63
CA ASP A 501 19.75 12.69 -18.98
C ASP A 501 19.80 12.35 -20.49
#